data_AF-A0A3D5E7X5-F1
#
_entry.id   AF-A0A3D5E7X5-F1
#
_cell.length_a   1.000
_cell.length_b   1.000
_cell.length_c   1.000
_cell.angle_alpha   90.00
_cell.angle_beta   90.00
_cell.angle_gamma   90.00
#
_symmetry.space_group_name_H-M   'P 1'
#
loop_
_entity.id
_entity.type
_entity.pdbx_description
1 polymer ?
#
loop_
_entity_poly.entity_id
_entity_poly.type
_entity_poly.pdbx_seq_one_letter_code
_entity_poly.pdbx_strand_id
1 'polypeptide(L)'
;MTQWIAAIARGHNSGICLLKDGELVFSIEEERLSRKKYDGGPLASMIKILDYTDRLDYLVVAHTQPLQQAGSNDFTGEPIYVALARKLGLIDRKADIYKHPQVVDYSHIHHKLHSSCAFFRSGFKSAVSVIVDGAGTFIPMQIDGDEVMTWELETIIQCAYPDKFKTLYKHQGGRGPWGAQRLEKFDSEREDEEGTHELILDDSAGIVKAYEAVTQYCGWAPIEAGKTMGLFPYGQQNLKIPDIYTDYDGMSDWSTTNRDLIVPTYPNGAVVNYGRFTELRNPPNLGVGDDLTKLQSRRDMAYAIQT
;
A
#
# COMPACT_ATOMS: atom_id res chain seq x y z
N MET A 1 -8.59 34.63 -4.59
CA MET A 1 -7.12 34.45 -4.48
C MET A 1 -6.81 33.08 -5.03
N THR A 2 -5.75 32.94 -5.82
CA THR A 2 -5.30 31.62 -6.29
C THR A 2 -4.82 30.78 -5.12
N GLN A 3 -5.29 29.54 -5.05
CA GLN A 3 -4.91 28.55 -4.05
C GLN A 3 -3.92 27.55 -4.64
N TRP A 4 -2.87 27.25 -3.89
CA TRP A 4 -1.83 26.27 -4.22
C TRP A 4 -1.77 25.17 -3.16
N ILE A 5 -1.92 23.92 -3.59
CA ILE A 5 -1.82 22.75 -2.72
C ILE A 5 -0.82 21.78 -3.32
N ALA A 6 0.22 21.44 -2.57
CA ALA A 6 1.11 20.35 -2.93
C ALA A 6 0.81 19.13 -2.06
N ALA A 7 0.80 17.94 -2.66
CA ALA A 7 0.73 16.68 -1.94
C ALA A 7 1.96 15.84 -2.26
N ILE A 8 2.64 15.34 -1.23
CA ILE A 8 3.77 14.43 -1.37
C ILE A 8 3.39 13.02 -0.91
N ALA A 9 3.86 12.01 -1.62
CA ALA A 9 3.93 10.63 -1.15
C ALA A 9 5.37 10.31 -0.78
N ARG A 10 5.57 9.68 0.38
CA ARG A 10 6.89 9.18 0.85
C ARG A 10 6.86 7.64 0.97
N GLY A 11 7.99 7.02 1.30
CA GLY A 11 8.11 5.55 1.22
C GLY A 11 8.42 5.13 -0.22
N HIS A 12 8.35 3.85 -0.59
CA HIS A 12 8.70 3.48 -1.97
C HIS A 12 7.82 4.20 -3.01
N ASN A 13 8.39 4.55 -4.17
CA ASN A 13 7.72 5.29 -5.24
C ASN A 13 7.28 6.69 -4.83
N SER A 14 8.14 7.41 -4.09
CA SER A 14 7.83 8.76 -3.66
C SER A 14 7.65 9.72 -4.84
N GLY A 15 6.92 10.79 -4.60
CA GLY A 15 6.67 11.80 -5.62
C GLY A 15 5.80 12.94 -5.12
N ILE A 16 5.41 13.79 -6.06
CA ILE A 16 4.60 14.97 -5.78
C ILE A 16 3.45 15.14 -6.78
N CYS A 17 2.41 15.81 -6.31
CA CYS A 17 1.30 16.34 -7.06
C CYS A 17 1.09 17.80 -6.64
N LEU A 18 0.97 18.73 -7.59
CA LEU A 18 0.73 20.15 -7.34
C LEU A 18 -0.57 20.58 -8.01
N LEU A 19 -1.47 21.14 -7.21
CA LEU A 19 -2.74 21.68 -7.63
C LEU A 19 -2.74 23.21 -7.57
N LYS A 20 -3.34 23.85 -8.57
CA LYS A 20 -3.64 25.28 -8.62
C LYS A 20 -5.14 25.46 -8.81
N ASP A 21 -5.82 26.03 -7.82
CA ASP A 21 -7.28 26.26 -7.87
C ASP A 21 -8.08 24.97 -8.19
N GLY A 22 -7.62 23.82 -7.69
CA GLY A 22 -8.23 22.50 -7.92
C GLY A 22 -7.73 21.77 -9.17
N GLU A 23 -6.98 22.44 -10.06
CA GLU A 23 -6.45 21.85 -11.29
C GLU A 23 -5.05 21.28 -11.09
N LEU A 24 -4.81 20.06 -11.61
CA LEU A 24 -3.48 19.44 -11.60
C LEU A 24 -2.55 20.14 -12.59
N VAL A 25 -1.51 20.81 -12.08
CA VAL A 25 -0.54 21.53 -12.94
C VAL A 25 0.82 20.86 -13.00
N PHE A 26 1.16 20.00 -12.04
CA PHE A 26 2.42 19.26 -12.05
C PHE A 26 2.34 17.97 -11.24
N SER A 27 2.93 16.89 -11.73
CA SER A 27 3.17 15.67 -10.96
C SER A 27 4.40 14.93 -11.49
N ILE A 28 5.23 14.43 -10.59
CA ILE A 28 6.41 13.64 -10.94
C ILE A 28 6.79 12.70 -9.80
N GLU A 29 7.27 11.51 -10.15
CA GLU A 29 7.90 10.57 -9.22
C GLU A 29 9.38 10.91 -9.03
N GLU A 30 9.88 10.78 -7.82
CA GLU A 30 11.25 11.12 -7.43
C GLU A 30 12.28 10.35 -8.27
N GLU A 31 12.03 9.07 -8.58
CA GLU A 31 12.95 8.22 -9.33
C GLU A 31 13.29 8.76 -10.73
N ARG A 32 12.43 9.60 -11.31
CA ARG A 32 12.67 10.26 -12.59
C ARG A 32 13.81 11.27 -12.48
N LEU A 33 13.89 11.96 -11.34
CA LEU A 33 14.88 12.99 -11.03
C LEU A 33 16.13 12.40 -10.37
N SER A 34 15.97 11.53 -9.37
CA SER A 34 17.10 10.93 -8.63
C SER A 34 17.82 9.83 -9.42
N ARG A 35 17.17 9.30 -10.47
CA ARG A 35 17.66 8.18 -11.29
C ARG A 35 17.86 6.89 -10.48
N LYS A 36 17.21 6.78 -9.32
CA LYS A 36 17.17 5.57 -8.49
C LYS A 36 15.75 5.04 -8.47
N LYS A 37 15.58 3.80 -8.95
CA LYS A 37 14.28 3.13 -8.95
C LYS A 37 13.72 3.06 -7.52
N TYR A 38 12.43 3.33 -7.40
CA TYR A 38 11.64 3.23 -6.17
C TYR A 38 12.11 4.18 -5.05
N ASP A 39 12.81 5.27 -5.40
CA ASP A 39 13.30 6.25 -4.44
C ASP A 39 12.15 6.79 -3.59
N GLY A 40 12.39 6.87 -2.29
CA GLY A 40 11.34 7.05 -1.30
C GLY A 40 11.30 8.37 -0.53
N GLY A 41 12.24 9.27 -0.83
CA GLY A 41 12.23 10.63 -0.32
C GLY A 41 11.94 11.64 -1.44
N PRO A 42 10.76 12.31 -1.45
CA PRO A 42 10.38 13.23 -2.53
C PRO A 42 11.12 14.59 -2.47
N LEU A 43 12.45 14.61 -2.32
CA LEU A 43 13.22 15.84 -2.08
C LEU A 43 13.45 16.64 -3.37
N ALA A 44 13.92 16.00 -4.44
CA ALA A 44 14.14 16.67 -5.72
C ALA A 44 12.80 17.07 -6.36
N SER A 45 11.78 16.23 -6.23
CA SER A 45 10.43 16.51 -6.73
C SER A 45 9.77 17.67 -5.98
N MET A 46 9.98 17.80 -4.66
CA MET A 46 9.54 19.00 -3.91
C MET A 46 10.22 20.29 -4.37
N ILE A 47 11.51 20.27 -4.71
CA ILE A 47 12.20 21.47 -5.21
C ILE A 47 11.55 21.98 -6.52
N LYS A 48 11.00 21.07 -7.34
CA LYS A 48 10.33 21.41 -8.60
C LYS A 48 9.05 22.23 -8.45
N ILE A 49 8.49 22.35 -7.25
CA ILE A 49 7.37 23.27 -6.98
C ILE A 49 7.76 24.72 -7.32
N LEU A 50 9.02 25.11 -7.08
CA LEU A 50 9.53 26.46 -7.33
C LEU A 50 9.53 26.88 -8.81
N ASP A 51 9.43 25.92 -9.73
CA ASP A 51 9.26 26.21 -11.16
C ASP A 51 7.84 26.75 -11.47
N TYR A 52 6.88 26.63 -10.52
CA TYR A 52 5.47 27.01 -10.68
C TYR A 52 5.00 28.07 -9.70
N THR A 53 5.43 27.99 -8.43
CA THR A 53 5.03 28.91 -7.36
C THR A 53 6.09 28.96 -6.25
N ASP A 54 6.21 30.10 -5.59
CA ASP A 54 7.06 30.30 -4.42
C ASP A 54 6.32 30.13 -3.09
N ARG A 55 5.02 29.82 -3.14
CA ARG A 55 4.15 29.62 -1.98
C ARG A 55 3.18 28.46 -2.18
N LEU A 56 2.81 27.86 -1.06
CA LEU A 56 1.72 26.91 -0.90
C LEU A 56 0.77 27.44 0.16
N ASP A 57 -0.52 27.19 -0.02
CA ASP A 57 -1.50 27.35 1.05
C ASP A 57 -1.48 26.11 1.94
N TYR A 58 -1.36 24.92 1.34
CA TYR A 58 -1.21 23.65 2.06
C TYR A 58 -0.13 22.74 1.44
N LEU A 59 0.60 22.06 2.32
CA LEU A 59 1.42 20.88 2.02
C LEU A 59 0.76 19.66 2.65
N VAL A 60 0.30 18.73 1.82
CA VAL A 60 -0.32 17.48 2.23
C VAL A 60 0.72 16.37 2.19
N VAL A 61 0.75 15.51 3.22
CA VAL A 61 1.65 14.36 3.29
C VAL A 61 0.82 13.07 3.31
N ALA A 62 1.15 12.17 2.38
CA ALA A 62 0.61 10.83 2.27
C ALA A 62 1.68 9.79 2.61
N HIS A 63 1.33 8.82 3.45
CA HIS A 63 2.14 7.66 3.80
C HIS A 63 1.24 6.57 4.43
N THR A 64 1.83 5.49 4.92
CA THR A 64 1.17 4.48 5.77
C THR A 64 1.48 4.65 7.26
N GLN A 65 2.32 5.64 7.60
CA GLN A 65 2.79 5.96 8.95
C GLN A 65 2.82 7.47 9.17
N PRO A 66 2.57 7.95 10.40
CA PRO A 66 2.56 9.37 10.74
C PRO A 66 3.81 10.13 10.32
N LEU A 67 3.65 11.38 9.90
CA LEU A 67 4.73 12.30 9.54
C LEU A 67 5.75 12.48 10.68
N GLN A 68 5.34 12.32 11.93
CA GLN A 68 6.23 12.39 13.09
C GLN A 68 7.25 11.23 13.13
N GLN A 69 6.97 10.12 12.44
CA GLN A 69 7.91 9.00 12.27
C GLN A 69 8.85 9.20 11.06
N ALA A 70 8.80 10.36 10.41
CA ALA A 70 9.77 10.73 9.38
C ALA A 70 11.19 10.90 9.93
N GLY A 71 12.16 10.88 9.02
CA GLY A 71 13.44 11.53 9.31
C GLY A 71 13.21 13.00 9.65
N SER A 72 13.99 13.52 10.60
CA SER A 72 13.92 14.89 11.09
C SER A 72 15.14 15.71 10.65
N ASN A 73 15.00 17.03 10.62
CA ASN A 73 16.11 17.94 10.41
C ASN A 73 16.99 18.02 11.67
N ASP A 74 18.31 18.09 11.48
CA ASP A 74 19.25 18.23 12.59
C ASP A 74 18.95 19.44 13.48
N PHE A 75 19.15 19.26 14.79
CA PHE A 75 18.98 20.24 15.87
C PHE A 75 17.56 20.80 16.07
N THR A 76 16.88 21.21 15.00
CA THR A 76 15.55 21.82 15.05
C THR A 76 14.42 20.78 15.11
N GLY A 77 14.67 19.54 14.68
CA GLY A 77 13.80 18.39 14.96
C GLY A 77 12.50 18.32 14.16
N GLU A 78 12.16 19.29 13.31
CA GLU A 78 10.98 19.18 12.45
C GLU A 78 11.16 18.06 11.40
N PRO A 79 10.06 17.43 10.94
CA PRO A 79 10.11 16.43 9.88
C PRO A 79 10.79 17.00 8.63
N ILE A 80 11.62 16.19 7.97
CA ILE A 80 12.51 16.65 6.89
C ILE A 80 11.77 17.36 5.74
N TYR A 81 10.54 16.92 5.42
CA TYR A 81 9.73 17.54 4.37
C TYR A 81 9.19 18.92 4.78
N VAL A 82 8.80 19.07 6.05
CA VAL A 82 8.41 20.36 6.62
C VAL A 82 9.61 21.31 6.64
N ALA A 83 10.77 20.80 7.05
CA ALA A 83 12.03 21.54 7.02
C ALA A 83 12.34 22.06 5.62
N LEU A 84 12.26 21.21 4.60
CA LEU A 84 12.55 21.57 3.22
C LEU A 84 11.56 22.64 2.72
N ALA A 85 10.25 22.40 2.81
CA ALA A 85 9.24 23.35 2.36
C ALA A 85 9.39 24.73 3.03
N ARG A 86 9.59 24.75 4.34
CA ARG A 86 9.80 25.97 5.13
C ARG A 86 11.07 26.71 4.70
N LYS A 87 12.20 26.00 4.54
CA LYS A 87 13.47 26.60 4.12
C LYS A 87 13.38 27.18 2.70
N LEU A 88 12.68 26.51 1.79
CA LEU A 88 12.40 27.02 0.44
C LEU A 88 11.45 28.22 0.45
N GLY A 89 10.69 28.44 1.53
CA GLY A 89 9.73 29.54 1.64
C GLY A 89 8.34 29.20 1.10
N LEU A 90 8.13 27.94 0.72
CA LEU A 90 6.85 27.43 0.24
C LEU A 90 5.76 27.49 1.33
N ILE A 91 6.15 27.35 2.60
CA ILE A 91 5.26 27.50 3.77
C ILE A 91 5.86 28.51 4.76
N ASP A 92 5.04 29.06 5.65
CA ASP A 92 5.40 30.14 6.58
C ASP A 92 6.60 29.77 7.46
N ARG A 93 7.67 30.57 7.32
CA ARG A 93 8.92 30.38 8.06
C ARG A 93 8.82 30.66 9.55
N LYS A 94 7.78 31.37 9.98
CA LYS A 94 7.60 31.82 11.38
C LYS A 94 6.58 31.00 12.16
N ALA A 95 5.87 30.09 11.50
CA ALA A 95 4.90 29.24 12.16
C ALA A 95 5.58 28.16 13.02
N ASP A 96 4.78 27.44 13.82
CA ASP A 96 5.23 26.30 14.60
C ASP A 96 5.83 25.22 13.66
N ILE A 97 7.08 24.85 13.90
CA ILE A 97 7.81 23.90 13.05
C ILE A 97 7.41 22.43 13.33
N TYR A 98 6.84 22.14 14.50
CA TYR A 98 6.43 20.79 14.88
C TYR A 98 4.97 20.51 14.51
N LYS A 99 4.11 21.52 14.67
CA LYS A 99 2.69 21.46 14.28
C LYS A 99 2.36 22.58 13.30
N HIS A 100 3.00 22.50 12.13
CA HIS A 100 2.89 23.54 11.12
C HIS A 100 1.45 23.66 10.58
N PRO A 101 0.81 24.85 10.64
CA PRO A 101 -0.62 25.01 10.33
C PRO A 101 -0.96 24.78 8.85
N GLN A 102 0.03 24.88 7.96
CA GLN A 102 -0.11 24.60 6.53
C GLN A 102 0.18 23.14 6.17
N VAL A 103 0.57 22.29 7.12
CA VAL A 103 0.92 20.90 6.85
C VAL A 103 -0.21 19.99 7.32
N VAL A 104 -0.72 19.16 6.40
CA VAL A 104 -1.79 18.20 6.66
C VAL A 104 -1.25 16.80 6.46
N ASP A 105 -1.37 15.95 7.46
CA ASP A 105 -0.96 14.55 7.42
C ASP A 105 -2.20 13.66 7.23
N TYR A 106 -2.22 12.88 6.16
CA TYR A 106 -3.30 11.90 5.86
C TYR A 106 -2.81 10.45 5.92
N SER A 107 -1.70 10.19 6.60
CA SER A 107 -1.15 8.85 6.72
C SER A 107 -2.06 7.84 7.44
N HIS A 108 -3.10 8.30 8.14
CA HIS A 108 -4.05 7.43 8.84
C HIS A 108 -5.13 6.82 7.94
N ILE A 109 -5.30 7.32 6.71
CA ILE A 109 -6.37 6.91 5.77
C ILE A 109 -5.83 6.48 4.39
N HIS A 110 -4.77 5.67 4.36
CA HIS A 110 -4.04 5.31 3.13
C HIS A 110 -4.94 4.78 2.00
N HIS A 111 -5.86 3.85 2.30
CA HIS A 111 -6.76 3.29 1.29
C HIS A 111 -7.79 4.30 0.75
N LYS A 112 -8.18 5.30 1.55
CA LYS A 112 -9.01 6.41 1.04
C LYS A 112 -8.23 7.30 0.10
N LEU A 113 -6.93 7.48 0.32
CA LEU A 113 -6.07 8.22 -0.62
C LEU A 113 -5.95 7.50 -1.96
N HIS A 114 -5.83 6.17 -1.96
CA HIS A 114 -5.92 5.39 -3.20
C HIS A 114 -7.28 5.58 -3.89
N SER A 115 -8.37 5.47 -3.14
CA SER A 115 -9.73 5.63 -3.68
C SER A 115 -9.96 7.04 -4.24
N SER A 116 -9.49 8.09 -3.57
CA SER A 116 -9.66 9.47 -4.01
C SER A 116 -8.89 9.76 -5.30
N CYS A 117 -7.66 9.23 -5.44
CA CYS A 117 -6.85 9.36 -6.66
C CYS A 117 -7.52 8.77 -7.90
N ALA A 118 -8.27 7.68 -7.74
CA ALA A 118 -9.03 7.04 -8.81
C ALA A 118 -10.39 7.75 -9.02
N PHE A 119 -11.17 7.92 -7.95
CA PHE A 119 -12.55 8.41 -8.01
C PHE A 119 -12.66 9.80 -8.61
N PHE A 120 -11.88 10.78 -8.13
CA PHE A 120 -12.00 12.17 -8.59
C PHE A 120 -11.58 12.37 -10.05
N ARG A 121 -10.89 11.40 -10.66
CA ARG A 121 -10.49 11.42 -12.08
C ARG A 121 -11.28 10.43 -12.94
N SER A 122 -12.23 9.72 -12.35
CA SER A 122 -13.00 8.67 -13.04
C SER A 122 -14.11 9.20 -13.95
N GLY A 123 -14.58 10.42 -13.72
CA GLY A 123 -15.76 11.00 -14.40
C GLY A 123 -17.11 10.53 -13.85
N PHE A 124 -17.13 9.62 -12.86
CA PHE A 124 -18.36 9.16 -12.22
C PHE A 124 -18.82 10.10 -11.10
N LYS A 125 -20.13 10.35 -11.00
CA LYS A 125 -20.69 11.14 -9.87
C LYS A 125 -20.67 10.37 -8.54
N SER A 126 -20.74 9.05 -8.61
CA SER A 126 -20.59 8.12 -7.50
C SER A 126 -20.05 6.79 -8.02
N ALA A 127 -19.34 6.05 -7.17
CA ALA A 127 -18.74 4.77 -7.51
C ALA A 127 -18.57 3.91 -6.24
N VAL A 128 -18.36 2.61 -6.44
CA VAL A 128 -17.79 1.73 -5.41
C VAL A 128 -16.33 1.50 -5.78
N SER A 129 -15.43 1.94 -4.92
CA SER A 129 -13.99 1.74 -5.05
C SER A 129 -13.61 0.43 -4.37
N VAL A 130 -12.75 -0.35 -5.03
CA VAL A 130 -12.14 -1.56 -4.48
C VAL A 130 -10.63 -1.32 -4.45
N ILE A 131 -10.06 -1.31 -3.26
CA ILE A 131 -8.63 -1.20 -3.03
C ILE A 131 -8.11 -2.58 -2.67
N VAL A 132 -7.04 -2.98 -3.36
CA VAL A 132 -6.32 -4.23 -3.14
C VAL A 132 -4.85 -3.83 -3.04
N ASP A 133 -4.34 -3.72 -1.82
CA ASP A 133 -3.00 -3.22 -1.53
C ASP A 133 -2.20 -4.22 -0.68
N GLY A 134 -0.88 -4.05 -0.64
CA GLY A 134 0.04 -4.94 0.08
C GLY A 134 -0.02 -4.77 1.59
N ALA A 135 0.09 -3.53 2.04
CA ALA A 135 0.01 -3.16 3.45
C ALA A 135 -0.19 -1.66 3.54
N GLY A 136 -1.44 -1.24 3.74
CA GLY A 136 -1.79 0.15 3.92
C GLY A 136 -1.39 0.67 5.30
N THR A 137 -2.26 1.45 5.91
CA THR A 137 -1.99 2.09 7.20
C THR A 137 -1.63 1.07 8.29
N PHE A 138 -0.70 1.46 9.16
CA PHE A 138 -0.33 0.70 10.36
C PHE A 138 -1.40 0.94 11.44
N ILE A 139 -2.13 -0.11 11.82
CA ILE A 139 -3.28 -0.04 12.73
C ILE A 139 -2.99 -0.88 13.98
N PRO A 140 -2.72 -0.26 15.13
CA PRO A 140 -2.60 -0.99 16.39
C PRO A 140 -3.97 -1.51 16.83
N MET A 141 -4.03 -2.78 17.20
CA MET A 141 -5.24 -3.49 17.63
C MET A 141 -4.94 -4.22 18.95
N GLN A 142 -5.98 -4.40 19.76
CA GLN A 142 -5.93 -5.30 20.92
C GLN A 142 -6.53 -6.65 20.50
N ILE A 143 -5.70 -7.69 20.41
CA ILE A 143 -6.10 -9.04 20.00
C ILE A 143 -5.64 -10.01 21.09
N ASP A 144 -6.58 -10.78 21.65
CA ASP A 144 -6.32 -11.76 22.72
C ASP A 144 -5.55 -11.19 23.95
N GLY A 145 -5.68 -9.88 24.19
CA GLY A 145 -5.03 -9.17 25.31
C GLY A 145 -3.64 -8.61 24.99
N ASP A 146 -3.13 -8.84 23.77
CA ASP A 146 -1.87 -8.29 23.29
C ASP A 146 -2.09 -7.11 22.33
N GLU A 147 -1.19 -6.13 22.38
CA GLU A 147 -1.11 -5.07 21.39
C GLU A 147 -0.42 -5.60 20.13
N VAL A 148 -1.18 -5.70 19.04
CA VAL A 148 -0.71 -6.24 17.76
C VAL A 148 -0.83 -5.16 16.69
N MET A 149 0.22 -5.01 15.89
CA MET A 149 0.15 -4.18 14.68
C MET A 149 -0.51 -4.97 13.54
N THR A 150 -1.50 -4.35 12.92
CA THR A 150 -2.21 -4.86 11.74
C THR A 150 -2.09 -3.87 10.59
N TRP A 151 -2.41 -4.32 9.37
CA TRP A 151 -2.31 -3.51 8.15
C TRP A 151 -3.55 -3.67 7.31
N GLU A 152 -3.93 -2.60 6.61
CA GLU A 152 -4.99 -2.64 5.61
C GLU A 152 -4.53 -3.50 4.41
N LEU A 153 -5.39 -4.39 3.90
CA LEU A 153 -5.13 -5.25 2.75
C LEU A 153 -6.10 -4.95 1.61
N GLU A 154 -7.35 -5.39 1.74
CA GLU A 154 -8.44 -5.09 0.83
C GLU A 154 -9.45 -4.16 1.48
N THR A 155 -10.05 -3.25 0.72
CA THR A 155 -11.07 -2.33 1.23
C THR A 155 -12.08 -1.98 0.15
N ILE A 156 -13.35 -1.94 0.52
CA ILE A 156 -14.44 -1.46 -0.35
C ILE A 156 -14.95 -0.15 0.21
N ILE A 157 -14.97 0.89 -0.63
CA ILE A 157 -15.36 2.24 -0.24
C ILE A 157 -16.41 2.78 -1.21
N GLN A 158 -17.57 3.17 -0.70
CA GLN A 158 -18.54 3.95 -1.48
C GLN A 158 -18.06 5.40 -1.59
N CYS A 159 -17.97 5.89 -2.82
CA CYS A 159 -17.49 7.23 -3.15
C CYS A 159 -18.61 8.03 -3.83
N ALA A 160 -18.75 9.31 -3.50
CA ALA A 160 -19.65 10.24 -4.21
C ALA A 160 -19.16 11.68 -4.14
N TYR A 161 -19.41 12.48 -5.17
CA TYR A 161 -19.16 13.92 -5.12
C TYR A 161 -20.05 14.60 -4.05
N PRO A 162 -19.59 15.71 -3.46
CA PRO A 162 -18.31 16.37 -3.72
C PRO A 162 -17.10 15.71 -3.06
N ASP A 163 -17.29 15.01 -1.95
CA ASP A 163 -16.20 14.55 -1.07
C ASP A 163 -16.59 13.37 -0.16
N LYS A 164 -17.60 12.59 -0.53
CA LYS A 164 -18.15 11.52 0.31
C LYS A 164 -17.41 10.22 0.10
N PHE A 165 -16.85 9.68 1.18
CA PHE A 165 -16.25 8.36 1.26
C PHE A 165 -16.87 7.63 2.46
N LYS A 166 -17.45 6.46 2.21
CA LYS A 166 -17.99 5.56 3.25
C LYS A 166 -17.34 4.19 3.10
N THR A 167 -16.59 3.77 4.10
CA THR A 167 -16.01 2.43 4.17
C THR A 167 -17.13 1.43 4.38
N LEU A 168 -17.18 0.40 3.52
CA LEU A 168 -18.19 -0.66 3.57
C LEU A 168 -17.61 -1.96 4.10
N TYR A 169 -16.38 -2.27 3.69
CA TYR A 169 -15.68 -3.50 4.02
C TYR A 169 -14.18 -3.23 4.15
N LYS A 170 -13.53 -3.93 5.08
CA LYS A 170 -12.09 -3.93 5.27
C LYS A 170 -11.58 -5.33 5.59
N HIS A 171 -10.50 -5.75 4.94
CA HIS A 171 -9.67 -6.86 5.39
C HIS A 171 -8.40 -6.27 6.00
N GLN A 172 -8.13 -6.63 7.26
CA GLN A 172 -6.90 -6.30 7.97
C GLN A 172 -6.12 -7.57 8.26
N GLY A 173 -4.81 -7.52 8.00
CA GLY A 173 -3.89 -8.62 8.22
C GLY A 173 -2.91 -8.34 9.35
N GLY A 174 -2.43 -9.39 10.03
CA GLY A 174 -1.32 -9.27 10.98
C GLY A 174 -0.39 -10.49 10.99
N ARG A 175 0.60 -10.48 11.88
CA ARG A 175 1.66 -11.52 11.90
C ARG A 175 1.27 -12.83 12.58
N GLY A 176 0.15 -12.87 13.31
CA GLY A 176 -0.24 -14.06 14.07
C GLY A 176 0.79 -14.48 15.14
N PRO A 177 0.56 -15.62 15.80
CA PRO A 177 -0.63 -16.47 15.70
C PRO A 177 -1.78 -15.90 16.55
N TRP A 178 -2.98 -15.85 15.98
CA TRP A 178 -4.23 -15.53 16.69
C TRP A 178 -5.44 -15.97 15.83
N GLY A 179 -6.60 -16.11 16.45
CA GLY A 179 -7.81 -16.57 15.76
C GLY A 179 -8.41 -15.50 14.85
N ALA A 180 -8.76 -15.86 13.62
CA ALA A 180 -9.41 -14.94 12.69
C ALA A 180 -10.80 -14.53 13.18
N GLN A 181 -11.22 -13.32 12.85
CA GLN A 181 -12.50 -12.74 13.25
C GLN A 181 -13.19 -12.05 12.07
N ARG A 182 -14.51 -12.17 12.05
CA ARG A 182 -15.40 -11.39 11.21
C ARG A 182 -16.29 -10.54 12.10
N LEU A 183 -16.22 -9.23 11.91
CA LEU A 183 -17.00 -8.26 12.66
C LEU A 183 -17.89 -7.51 11.66
N GLU A 184 -19.16 -7.90 11.56
CA GLU A 184 -20.12 -7.29 10.62
C GLU A 184 -20.33 -5.78 10.86
N LYS A 185 -20.12 -5.33 12.09
CA LYS A 185 -20.32 -3.96 12.54
C LYS A 185 -19.13 -3.46 13.35
N PHE A 186 -18.02 -3.25 12.67
CA PHE A 186 -16.85 -2.60 13.24
C PHE A 186 -17.01 -1.08 13.18
N ASP A 187 -16.64 -0.39 14.25
CA ASP A 187 -16.78 1.06 14.33
C ASP A 187 -15.89 1.78 13.31
N SER A 188 -16.42 2.85 12.70
CA SER A 188 -15.73 3.60 11.64
C SER A 188 -15.11 4.91 12.11
N GLU A 189 -15.08 5.20 13.42
CA GLU A 189 -14.55 6.45 13.97
C GLU A 189 -13.10 6.69 13.54
N ARG A 190 -12.26 5.64 13.54
CA ARG A 190 -10.86 5.69 13.06
C ARG A 190 -10.74 6.21 11.63
N GLU A 191 -11.72 5.90 10.79
CA GLU A 191 -11.74 6.31 9.39
C GLU A 191 -12.29 7.73 9.21
N ASP A 192 -12.54 8.49 10.29
CA ASP A 192 -13.25 9.78 10.26
C ASP A 192 -14.67 9.64 9.67
N GLU A 193 -15.37 8.54 9.98
CA GLU A 193 -16.72 8.26 9.50
C GLU A 193 -17.70 7.91 10.63
N GLU A 194 -18.96 8.34 10.49
CA GLU A 194 -20.05 7.87 11.34
C GLU A 194 -20.48 6.43 10.96
N GLY A 195 -20.91 5.65 11.96
CA GLY A 195 -21.48 4.31 11.78
C GLY A 195 -20.42 3.21 11.69
N THR A 196 -20.77 2.11 11.01
CA THR A 196 -19.95 0.89 11.02
C THR A 196 -19.61 0.40 9.61
N HIS A 197 -18.61 -0.46 9.51
CA HIS A 197 -18.25 -1.22 8.33
C HIS A 197 -18.01 -2.70 8.70
N GLU A 198 -17.99 -3.58 7.71
CA GLU A 198 -17.58 -4.97 7.92
C GLU A 198 -16.06 -5.06 8.01
N LEU A 199 -15.54 -5.78 9.00
CA LEU A 199 -14.12 -6.05 9.17
C LEU A 199 -13.85 -7.57 9.17
N ILE A 200 -12.98 -8.01 8.27
CA ILE A 200 -12.28 -9.29 8.37
C ILE A 200 -10.90 -9.03 8.96
N LEU A 201 -10.56 -9.76 10.01
CA LEU A 201 -9.27 -9.70 10.66
C LEU A 201 -8.69 -11.11 10.71
N ASP A 202 -7.61 -11.38 10.00
CA ASP A 202 -6.94 -12.68 10.02
C ASP A 202 -5.40 -12.55 9.92
N ASP A 203 -4.70 -13.64 10.21
CA ASP A 203 -3.24 -13.64 10.16
C ASP A 203 -2.70 -14.06 8.78
N SER A 204 -3.54 -14.11 7.74
CA SER A 204 -3.21 -14.56 6.39
C SER A 204 -2.54 -13.46 5.54
N ALA A 205 -2.03 -13.83 4.36
CA ALA A 205 -1.61 -12.85 3.36
C ALA A 205 -2.84 -12.28 2.61
N GLY A 206 -2.85 -10.97 2.37
CA GLY A 206 -3.77 -10.35 1.40
C GLY A 206 -3.39 -10.72 -0.04
N ILE A 207 -4.24 -10.33 -1.00
CA ILE A 207 -4.08 -10.65 -2.42
C ILE A 207 -2.73 -10.16 -2.95
N VAL A 208 -2.38 -8.90 -2.68
CA VAL A 208 -1.10 -8.33 -3.14
C VAL A 208 0.08 -9.05 -2.50
N LYS A 209 0.01 -9.41 -1.21
CA LYS A 209 1.10 -10.12 -0.54
C LYS A 209 1.31 -11.52 -1.10
N ALA A 210 0.24 -12.25 -1.42
CA ALA A 210 0.36 -13.52 -2.14
C ALA A 210 1.01 -13.33 -3.52
N TYR A 211 0.64 -12.28 -4.24
CA TYR A 211 1.25 -11.93 -5.53
C TYR A 211 2.75 -11.60 -5.40
N GLU A 212 3.14 -10.82 -4.39
CA GLU A 212 4.54 -10.54 -4.04
C GLU A 212 5.32 -11.81 -3.67
N ALA A 213 4.69 -12.75 -2.96
CA ALA A 213 5.30 -14.03 -2.59
C ALA A 213 5.64 -14.85 -3.84
N VAL A 214 4.71 -14.97 -4.78
CA VAL A 214 4.94 -15.68 -6.05
C VAL A 214 5.98 -14.96 -6.90
N THR A 215 5.98 -13.63 -6.89
CA THR A 215 7.00 -12.81 -7.57
C THR A 215 8.41 -13.09 -7.06
N GLN A 216 8.57 -13.18 -5.74
CA GLN A 216 9.85 -13.56 -5.13
C GLN A 216 10.22 -15.02 -5.41
N TYR A 217 9.24 -15.94 -5.39
CA TYR A 217 9.46 -17.34 -5.75
C TYR A 217 9.94 -17.51 -7.21
N CYS A 218 9.54 -16.60 -8.11
CA CYS A 218 10.02 -16.54 -9.49
C CYS A 218 11.40 -15.88 -9.64
N GLY A 219 12.01 -15.38 -8.56
CA GLY A 219 13.36 -14.83 -8.54
C GLY A 219 13.47 -13.31 -8.68
N TRP A 220 12.36 -12.59 -8.52
CA TRP A 220 12.34 -11.12 -8.61
C TRP A 220 12.15 -10.44 -7.25
N ALA A 221 12.41 -9.13 -7.20
CA ALA A 221 12.04 -8.36 -6.02
C ALA A 221 10.49 -8.28 -5.89
N PRO A 222 9.94 -8.19 -4.67
CA PRO A 222 8.48 -8.23 -4.47
C PRO A 222 7.73 -7.15 -5.27
N ILE A 223 8.32 -5.96 -5.43
CA ILE A 223 7.73 -4.83 -6.17
C ILE A 223 7.83 -4.96 -7.71
N GLU A 224 8.23 -6.12 -8.23
CA GLU A 224 8.33 -6.40 -9.67
C GLU A 224 7.21 -7.32 -10.17
N ALA A 225 6.04 -7.28 -9.53
CA ALA A 225 4.86 -8.11 -9.83
C ALA A 225 4.45 -8.14 -11.32
N GLY A 226 4.68 -7.06 -12.07
CA GLY A 226 4.43 -7.04 -13.51
C GLY A 226 5.21 -8.11 -14.30
N LYS A 227 6.36 -8.59 -13.79
CA LYS A 227 7.11 -9.69 -14.40
C LYS A 227 6.43 -11.04 -14.17
N THR A 228 5.85 -11.26 -12.99
CA THR A 228 5.03 -12.44 -12.67
C THR A 228 3.78 -12.48 -13.54
N MET A 229 3.12 -11.33 -13.73
CA MET A 229 2.03 -11.19 -14.68
C MET A 229 2.47 -11.57 -16.10
N GLY A 230 3.66 -11.12 -16.53
CA GLY A 230 4.22 -11.50 -17.83
C GLY A 230 4.64 -12.96 -17.95
N LEU A 231 4.88 -13.66 -16.84
CA LEU A 231 5.22 -15.08 -16.81
C LEU A 231 3.98 -16.00 -16.90
N PHE A 232 2.81 -15.48 -16.53
CA PHE A 232 1.50 -16.15 -16.59
C PHE A 232 1.26 -17.04 -17.82
N PRO A 233 1.39 -16.54 -19.08
CA PRO A 233 1.01 -17.31 -20.26
C PRO A 233 1.91 -18.52 -20.55
N TYR A 234 3.01 -18.68 -19.80
CA TYR A 234 3.92 -19.83 -19.92
C TYR A 234 3.61 -20.93 -18.90
N GLY A 235 2.69 -20.69 -17.97
CA GLY A 235 2.20 -21.66 -17.00
C GLY A 235 0.96 -22.39 -17.47
N GLN A 236 0.57 -23.39 -16.69
CA GLN A 236 -0.66 -24.13 -16.89
C GLN A 236 -1.25 -24.52 -15.52
N GLN A 237 -2.52 -24.94 -15.52
CA GLN A 237 -3.14 -25.51 -14.33
C GLN A 237 -2.34 -26.72 -13.86
N ASN A 238 -1.93 -26.72 -12.58
CA ASN A 238 -1.21 -27.81 -11.96
C ASN A 238 -1.90 -28.20 -10.66
N LEU A 239 -2.68 -29.29 -10.71
CA LEU A 239 -3.47 -29.81 -9.57
C LEU A 239 -2.62 -30.33 -8.39
N LYS A 240 -1.29 -30.30 -8.51
CA LYS A 240 -0.36 -30.62 -7.40
C LYS A 240 0.05 -29.38 -6.61
N ILE A 241 -0.31 -28.19 -7.08
CA ILE A 241 -0.19 -26.94 -6.32
C ILE A 241 -1.53 -26.77 -5.57
N PRO A 242 -1.51 -26.64 -4.22
CA PRO A 242 -2.73 -26.34 -3.48
C PRO A 242 -3.34 -25.01 -3.91
N ASP A 243 -4.65 -24.87 -3.71
CA ASP A 243 -5.31 -23.59 -3.97
C ASP A 243 -4.69 -22.48 -3.12
N ILE A 244 -4.41 -21.35 -3.78
CA ILE A 244 -3.80 -20.18 -3.13
C ILE A 244 -4.83 -19.46 -2.29
N TYR A 245 -6.07 -19.34 -2.77
CA TYR A 245 -7.19 -18.77 -2.04
C TYR A 245 -8.20 -19.87 -1.78
N THR A 246 -8.71 -19.95 -0.56
CA THR A 246 -9.67 -20.99 -0.18
C THR A 246 -10.66 -20.44 0.84
N ASP A 247 -11.91 -20.84 0.67
CA ASP A 247 -12.97 -20.74 1.68
C ASP A 247 -13.29 -22.14 2.25
N TYR A 248 -12.40 -23.11 2.04
CA TYR A 248 -12.53 -24.51 2.40
C TYR A 248 -13.83 -25.15 1.88
N ASP A 249 -14.09 -25.01 0.58
CA ASP A 249 -15.29 -25.54 -0.10
C ASP A 249 -16.59 -25.00 0.53
N GLY A 250 -16.59 -23.70 0.86
CA GLY A 250 -17.70 -23.00 1.51
C GLY A 250 -17.87 -23.28 3.01
N MET A 251 -16.88 -23.88 3.67
CA MET A 251 -16.87 -24.04 5.14
C MET A 251 -16.42 -22.78 5.89
N SER A 252 -15.84 -21.80 5.18
CA SER A 252 -15.50 -20.47 5.66
C SER A 252 -16.42 -19.43 5.02
N ASP A 253 -16.85 -18.43 5.81
CA ASP A 253 -17.70 -17.33 5.33
C ASP A 253 -16.95 -16.35 4.41
N TRP A 254 -15.62 -16.42 4.36
CA TRP A 254 -14.77 -15.62 3.47
C TRP A 254 -13.63 -16.48 2.92
N SER A 255 -13.15 -16.10 1.73
CA SER A 255 -11.94 -16.66 1.15
C SER A 255 -10.72 -15.94 1.67
N THR A 256 -9.67 -16.68 1.98
CA THR A 256 -8.39 -16.13 2.43
C THR A 256 -7.24 -16.91 1.80
N THR A 257 -6.02 -16.39 1.90
CA THR A 257 -4.86 -17.12 1.38
C THR A 257 -4.59 -18.37 2.22
N ASN A 258 -4.29 -19.47 1.53
CA ASN A 258 -3.87 -20.72 2.16
C ASN A 258 -2.52 -20.51 2.86
N ARG A 259 -2.56 -20.37 4.18
CA ARG A 259 -1.39 -20.08 5.03
C ARG A 259 -0.31 -21.17 4.99
N ASP A 260 -0.67 -22.41 4.68
CA ASP A 260 0.33 -23.46 4.50
C ASP A 260 1.19 -23.19 3.26
N LEU A 261 0.61 -22.57 2.23
CA LEU A 261 1.23 -22.26 0.94
C LEU A 261 1.85 -20.86 0.89
N ILE A 262 1.13 -19.83 1.35
CA ILE A 262 1.59 -18.44 1.38
C ILE A 262 1.74 -17.99 2.83
N VAL A 263 2.99 -17.75 3.25
CA VAL A 263 3.29 -17.34 4.62
C VAL A 263 3.53 -15.83 4.64
N PRO A 264 2.65 -15.03 5.28
CA PRO A 264 2.83 -13.59 5.38
C PRO A 264 4.03 -13.24 6.27
N THR A 265 4.72 -12.19 5.87
CA THR A 265 5.85 -11.59 6.60
C THR A 265 5.63 -10.09 6.71
N TYR A 266 4.42 -9.66 7.09
CA TYR A 266 4.04 -8.25 7.14
C TYR A 266 5.03 -7.38 7.92
N PRO A 267 5.14 -6.08 7.62
CA PRO A 267 4.66 -5.44 6.40
C PRO A 267 5.53 -5.79 5.18
N ASN A 268 6.66 -6.48 5.39
CA ASN A 268 7.73 -6.65 4.39
C ASN A 268 7.31 -7.42 3.14
N GLY A 269 6.35 -8.34 3.24
CA GLY A 269 5.93 -9.17 2.10
C GLY A 269 5.19 -10.43 2.55
N ALA A 270 5.27 -11.46 1.72
CA ALA A 270 4.98 -12.85 2.05
C ALA A 270 5.91 -13.78 1.26
N VAL A 271 5.92 -15.07 1.59
CA VAL A 271 6.75 -16.08 0.92
C VAL A 271 5.94 -17.31 0.52
N VAL A 272 6.25 -17.89 -0.63
CA VAL A 272 5.75 -19.22 -1.01
C VAL A 272 6.49 -20.25 -0.16
N ASN A 273 5.76 -21.09 0.57
CA ASN A 273 6.31 -22.16 1.39
C ASN A 273 6.76 -23.37 0.55
N TYR A 274 7.62 -23.11 -0.43
CA TYR A 274 8.02 -24.09 -1.43
C TYR A 274 8.79 -25.29 -0.85
N GLY A 275 9.31 -25.18 0.38
CA GLY A 275 9.93 -26.30 1.10
C GLY A 275 8.91 -27.36 1.57
N ARG A 276 7.68 -26.95 1.88
CA ARG A 276 6.59 -27.83 2.35
C ARG A 276 6.02 -28.67 1.22
N PHE A 277 5.85 -28.12 0.02
CA PHE A 277 5.20 -28.79 -1.11
C PHE A 277 6.22 -29.33 -2.10
N THR A 278 6.18 -30.64 -2.35
CA THR A 278 7.16 -31.34 -3.20
C THR A 278 7.23 -30.79 -4.62
N GLU A 279 6.09 -30.44 -5.22
CA GLU A 279 6.01 -29.85 -6.57
C GLU A 279 6.69 -28.48 -6.67
N LEU A 280 6.75 -27.72 -5.57
CA LEU A 280 7.29 -26.37 -5.55
C LEU A 280 8.78 -26.33 -5.20
N ARG A 281 9.37 -27.44 -4.76
CA ARG A 281 10.80 -27.48 -4.37
C ARG A 281 11.70 -27.15 -5.55
N ASN A 282 12.82 -26.51 -5.24
CA ASN A 282 13.89 -26.32 -6.22
C ASN A 282 14.42 -27.70 -6.66
N PRO A 283 14.67 -27.90 -7.96
CA PRO A 283 15.28 -29.15 -8.41
C PRO A 283 16.70 -29.26 -7.83
N PRO A 284 17.19 -30.46 -7.50
CA PRO A 284 18.49 -30.64 -6.80
C PRO A 284 19.70 -30.08 -7.54
N ASN A 285 19.61 -29.94 -8.86
CA ASN A 285 20.67 -29.45 -9.74
C ASN A 285 20.57 -27.94 -10.04
N LEU A 286 19.67 -27.20 -9.37
CA LEU A 286 19.55 -25.75 -9.56
C LEU A 286 20.82 -25.03 -9.07
N GLY A 287 21.52 -24.38 -9.99
CA GLY A 287 22.71 -23.60 -9.73
C GLY A 287 22.40 -22.17 -9.25
N VAL A 288 23.42 -21.53 -8.65
CA VAL A 288 23.36 -20.10 -8.35
C VAL A 288 23.37 -19.32 -9.66
N GLY A 289 22.38 -18.45 -9.85
CA GLY A 289 22.25 -17.64 -11.06
C GLY A 289 21.45 -18.29 -12.19
N ASP A 290 20.95 -19.51 -11.99
CA ASP A 290 20.02 -20.13 -12.94
C ASP A 290 18.74 -19.30 -13.06
N ASP A 291 18.23 -19.22 -14.29
CA ASP A 291 17.01 -18.48 -14.61
C ASP A 291 15.79 -19.26 -14.09
N LEU A 292 15.30 -18.84 -12.91
CA LEU A 292 14.15 -19.47 -12.25
C LEU A 292 12.88 -19.42 -13.09
N THR A 293 12.76 -18.47 -14.02
CA THR A 293 11.56 -18.31 -14.87
C THR A 293 11.40 -19.45 -15.88
N LYS A 294 12.44 -20.25 -16.10
CA LYS A 294 12.41 -21.44 -16.96
C LYS A 294 11.86 -22.69 -16.27
N LEU A 295 11.75 -22.65 -14.95
CA LEU A 295 11.27 -23.79 -14.17
C LEU A 295 9.74 -23.86 -14.24
N GLN A 296 9.19 -25.03 -14.58
CA GLN A 296 7.75 -25.16 -14.80
C GLN A 296 6.95 -24.82 -13.54
N SER A 297 7.43 -25.17 -12.35
CA SER A 297 6.72 -24.83 -11.10
C SER A 297 6.59 -23.30 -10.87
N ARG A 298 7.45 -22.47 -11.48
CA ARG A 298 7.40 -21.00 -11.34
C ARG A 298 6.36 -20.43 -12.27
N ARG A 299 6.31 -20.98 -13.49
CA ARG A 299 5.29 -20.68 -14.49
C ARG A 299 3.91 -21.12 -14.01
N ASP A 300 3.79 -22.33 -13.48
CA ASP A 300 2.55 -22.85 -12.93
C ASP A 300 2.10 -22.08 -11.69
N MET A 301 3.03 -21.66 -10.81
CA MET A 301 2.68 -20.80 -9.68
C MET A 301 2.25 -19.40 -10.14
N ALA A 302 2.90 -18.84 -11.17
CA ALA A 302 2.49 -17.58 -11.79
C ALA A 302 1.12 -17.70 -12.48
N TYR A 303 0.79 -18.87 -13.04
CA TYR A 303 -0.55 -19.18 -13.52
C TYR A 303 -1.55 -19.22 -12.36
N ALA A 304 -1.27 -20.01 -11.33
CA ALA A 304 -2.17 -20.24 -10.20
C ALA A 304 -2.53 -18.96 -9.41
N ILE A 305 -1.61 -18.01 -9.25
CA ILE A 305 -1.91 -16.74 -8.54
C ILE A 305 -2.84 -15.80 -9.32
N GLN A 306 -3.15 -16.12 -10.58
CA GLN A 306 -3.95 -15.29 -11.50
C GLN A 306 -5.24 -15.97 -11.98
N THR A 307 -5.53 -17.20 -11.56
CA THR A 307 -6.74 -17.97 -11.93
C THR A 307 -7.44 -18.52 -10.70
#